data_AF-A0A1V0FZ73-F1
#
_entry.id   AF-A0A1V0FZ73-F1
#
_cell.length_a   1.000
_cell.length_b   1.000
_cell.length_c   1.000
_cell.angle_alpha   90.00
_cell.angle_beta   90.00
_cell.angle_gamma   90.00
#
_symmetry.space_group_name_H-M   'P 1'
#
loop_
_entity.id
_entity.type
_entity.pdbx_description
1 polymer ?
#
loop_
_entity_poly.entity_id
_entity_poly.type
_entity_poly.pdbx_seq_one_letter_code
_entity_poly.pdbx_strand_id
1 'polypeptide(L)'
;MHMVDGAQHLGFKNTVWKPIYGLSEELGTVAGSNVKAANAILAHLETMRKAALRAEIFVEVNVGTDKAQKGMVVQQYYTRRATKALSKYKSIGLSSHLKAASSAGYLKGRVDEYLNLLQQVSSSANNGCLLSGAAAEQGQKLSGWKIGTTPCALTPPEVTTVTRTTAKLTAKGYENMVHGPGSHPTNTHQGSTTGSLSSAAQGITVFSMAGYIKMPDTAEEVTLETAANLKQGRSTGTQS
;
A
#
# COMPACT_ATOMS: atom_id res chain seq x y z
N MET A 1 -36.77 -8.57 1.81
CA MET A 1 -36.39 -7.22 2.28
C MET A 1 -36.52 -7.24 3.80
N HIS A 2 -35.44 -7.53 4.50
CA HIS A 2 -35.44 -7.53 5.97
C HIS A 2 -35.08 -6.11 6.41
N MET A 3 -36.03 -5.44 7.06
CA MET A 3 -35.80 -4.15 7.69
C MET A 3 -34.89 -4.34 8.91
N VAL A 4 -33.91 -3.45 9.08
CA VAL A 4 -33.05 -3.41 10.26
C VAL A 4 -33.90 -3.01 11.47
N ASP A 5 -33.92 -3.86 12.49
CA ASP A 5 -34.64 -3.63 13.74
C ASP A 5 -33.83 -2.61 14.58
N GLY A 6 -34.25 -1.35 14.55
CA GLY A 6 -33.62 -0.21 15.25
C GLY A 6 -32.25 0.25 14.69
N ALA A 7 -31.89 1.51 14.90
CA ALA A 7 -30.56 2.01 14.57
C ALA A 7 -29.51 1.27 15.42
N GLN A 8 -28.71 0.40 14.80
CA GLN A 8 -27.59 -0.26 15.47
C GLN A 8 -26.33 0.56 15.23
N HIS A 9 -25.54 0.77 16.28
CA HIS A 9 -24.19 1.30 16.09
C HIS A 9 -23.22 0.12 15.91
N LEU A 10 -22.33 0.23 14.93
CA LEU A 10 -21.48 -0.85 14.48
C LEU A 10 -20.01 -0.41 14.51
N GLY A 11 -19.12 -1.38 14.73
CA GLY A 11 -17.66 -1.22 14.60
C GLY A 11 -17.08 -2.34 13.75
N PHE A 12 -16.00 -2.08 13.02
CA PHE A 12 -15.31 -3.09 12.24
C PHE A 12 -14.60 -4.09 13.14
N LYS A 13 -14.77 -5.38 12.87
CA LYS A 13 -14.03 -6.46 13.53
C LYS A 13 -12.55 -6.43 13.16
N ASN A 14 -11.73 -6.98 14.04
CA ASN A 14 -10.29 -7.10 13.80
C ASN A 14 -9.92 -7.91 12.56
N THR A 15 -10.77 -8.85 12.15
CA THR A 15 -10.66 -9.61 10.91
C THR A 15 -10.78 -8.73 9.67
N VAL A 16 -11.40 -7.55 9.78
CA VAL A 16 -11.55 -6.57 8.70
C VAL A 16 -10.44 -5.52 8.75
N TRP A 17 -10.24 -4.86 9.90
CA TRP A 17 -9.32 -3.71 9.94
C TRP A 17 -7.84 -4.10 10.01
N LYS A 18 -7.48 -5.29 10.52
CA LYS A 18 -6.06 -5.71 10.57
C LYS A 18 -5.47 -5.99 9.18
N PRO A 19 -6.14 -6.71 8.26
CA PRO A 19 -5.64 -6.88 6.90
C PRO A 19 -5.46 -5.56 6.15
N ILE A 20 -6.44 -4.65 6.29
CA ILE A 20 -6.37 -3.29 5.75
C ILE A 20 -5.12 -2.58 6.25
N TYR A 21 -4.86 -2.68 7.55
CA TYR A 21 -3.68 -2.05 8.14
C TYR A 21 -2.37 -2.65 7.61
N GLY A 22 -2.28 -3.98 7.57
CA GLY A 22 -1.11 -4.66 7.03
C GLY A 22 -0.80 -4.25 5.58
N LEU A 23 -1.84 -4.03 4.77
CA LEU A 23 -1.68 -3.47 3.43
C LEU A 23 -1.07 -2.06 3.47
N SER A 24 -1.56 -1.19 4.37
CA SER A 24 -1.03 0.16 4.51
C SER A 24 0.47 0.18 4.85
N GLU A 25 0.93 -0.70 5.73
CA GLU A 25 2.37 -0.79 6.06
C GLU A 25 3.20 -1.25 4.88
N GLU A 26 2.71 -2.26 4.17
CA GLU A 26 3.41 -2.75 2.99
C GLU A 26 3.53 -1.67 1.91
N LEU A 27 2.46 -0.89 1.69
CA LEU A 27 2.49 0.27 0.79
C LEU A 27 3.52 1.33 1.23
N GLY A 28 3.72 1.49 2.54
CA GLY A 28 4.73 2.40 3.11
C GLY A 28 6.17 2.04 2.73
N THR A 29 6.45 0.77 2.42
CA THR A 29 7.79 0.30 2.03
C THR A 29 8.13 0.50 0.55
N VAL A 30 7.15 0.86 -0.29
CA VAL A 30 7.32 0.92 -1.75
C VAL A 30 8.33 2.00 -2.16
N ALA A 31 8.26 3.19 -1.54
CA ALA A 31 9.16 4.29 -1.86
C ALA A 31 10.62 3.92 -1.55
N GLY A 32 10.91 3.47 -0.33
CA GLY A 32 12.24 3.03 0.05
C GLY A 32 12.77 1.82 -0.73
N SER A 33 11.91 0.88 -1.13
CA SER A 33 12.29 -0.23 -2.01
C SER A 33 12.64 0.25 -3.43
N ASN A 34 11.97 1.29 -3.93
CA ASN A 34 12.32 1.90 -5.21
C ASN A 34 13.65 2.66 -5.12
N VAL A 35 13.94 3.31 -4.00
CA VAL A 35 15.26 3.91 -3.72
C VAL A 35 16.35 2.83 -3.72
N LYS A 36 16.11 1.70 -3.04
CA LYS A 36 17.02 0.54 -3.05
C LYS A 36 17.32 0.06 -4.47
N ALA A 37 16.27 -0.13 -5.29
CA ALA A 37 16.39 -0.58 -6.67
C ALA A 37 17.14 0.43 -7.55
N ALA A 38 16.85 1.73 -7.40
CA ALA A 38 17.55 2.80 -8.10
C ALA A 38 19.06 2.79 -7.78
N ASN A 39 19.42 2.70 -6.50
CA ASN A 39 20.81 2.65 -6.07
C ASN A 39 21.53 1.40 -6.61
N ALA A 40 20.88 0.24 -6.63
CA ALA A 40 21.45 -0.97 -7.23
C ALA A 40 21.71 -0.82 -8.73
N ILE A 41 20.79 -0.19 -9.47
CA ILE A 41 20.98 0.11 -10.90
C ILE A 41 22.18 1.05 -11.11
N LEU A 42 22.26 2.12 -10.33
CA LEU A 42 23.37 3.09 -10.42
C LEU A 42 24.72 2.46 -10.06
N ALA A 43 24.79 1.66 -9.00
CA ALA A 43 26.01 0.93 -8.64
C ALA A 43 26.45 -0.06 -9.73
N HIS A 44 25.50 -0.70 -10.42
CA HIS A 44 25.81 -1.59 -11.54
C HIS A 44 26.34 -0.81 -12.76
N LEU A 45 25.79 0.37 -13.04
CA LEU A 45 26.29 1.29 -14.08
C LEU A 45 27.72 1.77 -13.78
N GLU A 46 28.00 2.16 -12.54
CA GLU A 46 29.34 2.54 -12.11
C GLU A 46 30.34 1.40 -12.27
N THR A 47 29.93 0.17 -11.93
CA THR A 47 30.75 -1.02 -12.10
C THR A 47 31.14 -1.23 -13.56
N MET A 48 30.19 -1.11 -14.49
CA MET A 48 30.48 -1.21 -15.93
C MET A 48 31.41 -0.09 -16.41
N ARG A 49 31.21 1.15 -15.95
CA ARG A 49 32.10 2.27 -16.30
C ARG A 49 33.52 2.06 -15.80
N LYS A 50 33.70 1.57 -14.57
CA LYS A 50 35.01 1.20 -14.02
C LYS A 50 35.68 0.10 -14.86
N ALA A 51 34.91 -0.90 -15.31
CA ALA A 51 35.43 -1.95 -16.17
C ALA A 51 35.87 -1.42 -17.55
N ALA A 52 35.09 -0.51 -18.15
CA ALA A 52 35.48 0.16 -19.40
C ALA A 52 36.77 0.97 -19.24
N LEU A 53 36.89 1.78 -18.19
CA LEU A 53 38.10 2.57 -17.92
C LEU A 53 39.35 1.70 -17.70
N ARG A 54 39.21 0.58 -16.98
CA ARG A 54 40.32 -0.38 -16.82
C ARG A 54 40.75 -0.97 -18.16
N ALA A 55 39.79 -1.30 -19.02
CA ALA A 55 40.08 -1.81 -20.36
C ALA A 55 40.74 -0.73 -21.23
N GLU A 56 40.31 0.52 -21.14
CA GLU A 56 40.93 1.65 -21.82
C GLU A 56 42.39 1.86 -21.38
N ILE A 57 42.67 1.89 -20.07
CA ILE A 57 44.04 1.95 -19.55
C ILE A 57 44.87 0.78 -20.06
N PHE A 58 44.30 -0.43 -20.12
CA PHE A 58 44.99 -1.59 -20.67
C PHE A 58 45.32 -1.45 -22.16
N VAL A 59 44.43 -0.84 -22.95
CA VAL A 59 44.69 -0.52 -24.38
C VAL A 59 45.86 0.44 -24.49
N GLU A 60 45.84 1.55 -23.73
CA GLU A 60 46.88 2.58 -23.76
C GLU A 60 48.26 2.06 -23.33
N VAL A 61 48.31 1.13 -22.38
CA VAL A 61 49.57 0.50 -21.94
C VAL A 61 50.11 -0.50 -22.98
N ASN A 62 49.25 -1.08 -23.83
CA ASN A 62 49.61 -2.14 -24.78
C ASN A 62 49.51 -1.71 -26.25
N VAL A 63 49.64 -0.40 -26.53
CA VAL A 63 49.48 0.18 -27.87
C VAL A 63 50.32 -0.55 -28.92
N GLY A 64 49.72 -0.76 -30.09
CA GLY A 64 50.37 -1.44 -31.22
C GLY A 64 50.42 -2.98 -31.12
N THR A 65 49.86 -3.57 -30.07
CA THR A 65 49.82 -5.04 -29.89
C THR A 65 48.41 -5.63 -30.05
N ASP A 66 48.31 -6.93 -30.30
CA ASP A 66 47.03 -7.67 -30.31
C ASP A 66 46.26 -7.59 -28.98
N LYS A 67 46.98 -7.35 -27.87
CA LYS A 67 46.35 -7.16 -26.55
C LYS A 67 45.53 -5.87 -26.51
N ALA A 68 46.00 -4.79 -27.14
CA ALA A 68 45.24 -3.55 -27.26
C ALA A 68 43.93 -3.77 -28.06
N GLN A 69 43.96 -4.54 -29.14
CA GLN A 69 42.73 -4.85 -29.89
C GLN A 69 41.69 -5.57 -29.03
N LYS A 70 42.11 -6.57 -28.25
CA LYS A 70 41.23 -7.27 -27.30
C LYS A 70 40.71 -6.34 -26.20
N GLY A 71 41.55 -5.46 -25.68
CA GLY A 71 41.18 -4.44 -24.69
C GLY A 71 40.11 -3.48 -25.23
N MET A 72 40.23 -3.02 -26.48
CA MET A 72 39.25 -2.14 -27.13
C MET A 72 37.86 -2.80 -27.22
N VAL A 73 37.80 -4.10 -27.54
CA VAL A 73 36.51 -4.82 -27.58
C VAL A 73 35.84 -4.82 -26.19
N VAL A 74 36.61 -5.08 -25.13
CA VAL A 74 36.10 -5.08 -23.75
C VAL A 74 35.66 -3.67 -23.31
N GLN A 75 36.45 -2.65 -23.61
CA GLN A 75 36.10 -1.25 -23.36
C GLN A 75 34.78 -0.89 -24.04
N GLN A 76 34.67 -1.13 -25.35
CA GLN A 76 33.48 -0.83 -26.13
C GLN A 76 32.25 -1.59 -25.62
N TYR A 77 32.43 -2.86 -25.25
CA TYR A 77 31.35 -3.69 -24.68
C TYR A 77 30.75 -3.05 -23.42
N TYR A 78 31.59 -2.74 -22.43
CA TYR A 78 31.12 -2.17 -21.17
C TYR A 78 30.57 -0.74 -21.35
N THR A 79 31.19 0.08 -22.19
CA THR A 79 30.68 1.42 -22.53
C THR A 79 29.29 1.36 -23.15
N ARG A 80 29.08 0.51 -24.16
CA ARG A 80 27.76 0.36 -24.81
C ARG A 80 26.71 -0.15 -23.83
N ARG A 81 27.06 -1.14 -22.99
CA ARG A 81 26.13 -1.72 -22.02
C ARG A 81 25.73 -0.71 -20.94
N ALA A 82 26.69 0.07 -20.42
CA ALA A 82 26.43 1.14 -19.46
C ALA A 82 25.53 2.24 -20.06
N THR A 83 25.82 2.68 -21.29
CA THR A 83 25.02 3.71 -21.98
C THR A 83 23.59 3.22 -22.23
N LYS A 84 23.41 1.99 -22.69
CA LYS A 84 22.07 1.41 -22.93
C LYS A 84 21.27 1.29 -21.63
N ALA A 85 21.90 0.82 -20.55
CA ALA A 85 21.25 0.68 -19.25
C ALA A 85 20.87 2.05 -18.67
N LEU A 86 21.74 3.06 -18.77
CA LEU A 86 21.44 4.43 -18.33
C LEU A 86 20.30 5.05 -19.14
N SER A 87 20.30 4.87 -20.46
CA SER A 87 19.21 5.33 -21.34
C SER A 87 17.87 4.70 -20.95
N LYS A 88 17.83 3.38 -20.75
CA LYS A 88 16.61 2.68 -20.31
C LYS A 88 16.15 3.14 -18.92
N TYR A 89 17.07 3.38 -18.00
CA TYR A 89 16.73 3.88 -16.66
C TYR A 89 16.13 5.28 -16.72
N LYS A 90 16.69 6.19 -17.54
CA LYS A 90 16.17 7.54 -17.75
C LYS A 90 14.80 7.56 -18.43
N SER A 91 14.56 6.66 -19.40
CA SER A 91 13.31 6.69 -20.18
C SER A 91 12.12 6.04 -19.47
N ILE A 92 12.32 4.90 -18.79
CA ILE A 92 11.23 4.09 -18.24
C ILE A 92 11.45 3.77 -16.75
N GLY A 93 12.69 3.49 -16.35
CA GLY A 93 12.98 3.03 -14.99
C GLY A 93 12.59 4.06 -13.92
N LEU A 94 13.04 5.30 -14.08
CA LEU A 94 12.78 6.38 -13.13
C LEU A 94 11.30 6.72 -13.02
N SER A 95 10.60 6.89 -14.15
CA SER A 95 9.17 7.20 -14.15
C SER A 95 8.34 6.06 -13.56
N SER A 96 8.72 4.80 -13.79
CA SER A 96 8.08 3.64 -13.17
C SER A 96 8.26 3.62 -11.65
N HIS A 97 9.46 3.90 -11.14
CA HIS A 97 9.71 4.01 -9.69
C HIS A 97 8.90 5.14 -9.04
N LEU A 98 8.86 6.32 -9.69
CA LEU A 98 8.10 7.47 -9.19
C LEU A 98 6.59 7.17 -9.19
N LYS A 99 6.07 6.57 -10.26
CA LYS A 99 4.65 6.18 -10.35
C LYS A 99 4.29 5.18 -9.25
N ALA A 100 5.11 4.15 -9.04
CA ALA A 100 4.88 3.15 -8.01
C ALA A 100 4.89 3.77 -6.60
N ALA A 101 5.87 4.63 -6.29
CA ALA A 101 5.95 5.32 -5.00
C ALA A 101 4.75 6.26 -4.79
N SER A 102 4.38 7.04 -5.81
CA SER A 102 3.24 7.96 -5.77
C SER A 102 1.92 7.22 -5.56
N SER A 103 1.65 6.17 -6.35
CA SER A 103 0.40 5.40 -6.23
C SER A 103 0.30 4.68 -4.88
N ALA A 104 1.42 4.11 -4.40
CA ALA A 104 1.44 3.46 -3.09
C ALA A 104 1.25 4.46 -1.95
N GLY A 105 1.93 5.60 -1.99
CA GLY A 105 1.79 6.67 -1.00
C GLY A 105 0.38 7.27 -0.98
N TYR A 106 -0.23 7.48 -2.14
CA TYR A 106 -1.61 7.95 -2.24
C TYR A 106 -2.60 6.97 -1.59
N LEU A 107 -2.50 5.68 -1.94
CA LEU A 107 -3.37 4.66 -1.36
C LEU A 107 -3.13 4.50 0.14
N LYS A 108 -1.87 4.48 0.58
CA LYS A 108 -1.50 4.46 2.01
C LYS A 108 -2.17 5.62 2.75
N GLY A 109 -2.03 6.85 2.28
CA GLY A 109 -2.65 8.02 2.91
C GLY A 109 -4.17 7.91 3.01
N ARG A 110 -4.86 7.41 1.98
CA ARG A 110 -6.32 7.20 2.02
C ARG A 110 -6.75 6.14 3.03
N VAL A 111 -5.94 5.09 3.21
CA VAL A 111 -6.18 4.04 4.23
C VAL A 111 -5.89 4.57 5.62
N ASP A 112 -4.73 5.20 5.81
CA ASP A 112 -4.28 5.70 7.11
C ASP A 112 -5.21 6.78 7.64
N GLU A 113 -5.66 7.71 6.81
CA GLU A 113 -6.61 8.76 7.23
C GLU A 113 -7.92 8.16 7.72
N TYR A 114 -8.47 7.19 6.99
CA TYR A 114 -9.73 6.56 7.40
C TYR A 114 -9.56 5.78 8.70
N LEU A 115 -8.49 4.98 8.83
CA LEU A 115 -8.22 4.25 10.07
C LEU A 115 -7.92 5.18 11.24
N ASN A 116 -7.24 6.30 11.00
CA ASN A 116 -6.97 7.31 12.01
C ASN A 116 -8.26 7.99 12.49
N LEU A 117 -9.22 8.24 11.60
CA LEU A 117 -10.55 8.71 11.99
C LEU A 117 -11.25 7.65 12.86
N LEU A 118 -11.29 6.40 12.39
CA LEU A 118 -12.00 5.33 13.10
C LEU A 118 -11.41 5.04 14.49
N GLN A 119 -10.09 5.03 14.65
CA GLN A 119 -9.47 4.75 15.95
C GLN A 119 -9.76 5.85 16.99
N GLN A 120 -9.92 7.11 16.55
CA GLN A 120 -10.28 8.23 17.44
C GLN A 120 -11.71 8.12 17.95
N VAL A 121 -12.61 7.53 17.14
CA VAL A 121 -13.99 7.26 17.52
C VAL A 121 -14.04 5.98 18.35
N SER A 122 -13.60 6.09 19.60
CA SER A 122 -13.59 5.00 20.59
C SER A 122 -13.79 5.54 22.00
N SER A 123 -14.61 4.84 22.80
CA SER A 123 -14.84 5.12 24.22
C SER A 123 -14.08 4.12 25.10
N SER A 124 -13.79 4.52 26.34
CA SER A 124 -13.12 3.68 27.34
C SER A 124 -13.99 2.54 27.89
N ALA A 125 -15.30 2.52 27.57
CA ALA A 125 -16.30 1.71 28.26
C ALA A 125 -17.04 0.72 27.34
N ASN A 126 -16.43 0.29 26.23
CA ASN A 126 -16.89 -0.74 25.27
C ASN A 126 -17.46 -0.25 23.93
N ASN A 127 -17.12 0.98 23.50
CA ASN A 127 -17.53 1.46 22.17
C ASN A 127 -16.35 1.84 21.26
N GLY A 128 -16.47 1.59 19.96
CA GLY A 128 -15.53 2.13 18.99
C GLY A 128 -15.68 1.58 17.57
N CYS A 129 -15.11 2.30 16.60
CA CYS A 129 -15.17 1.91 15.19
C CYS A 129 -14.23 0.75 14.85
N LEU A 130 -13.17 0.53 15.64
CA LEU A 130 -12.22 -0.57 15.46
C LEU A 130 -12.30 -1.51 16.66
N LEU A 131 -12.86 -2.70 16.48
CA LEU A 131 -13.11 -3.63 17.59
C LEU A 131 -11.91 -4.57 17.82
N SER A 132 -11.66 -4.93 19.09
CA SER A 132 -10.58 -5.84 19.50
C SER A 132 -10.73 -7.27 18.97
N GLY A 133 -11.96 -7.74 18.76
CA GLY A 133 -12.28 -9.14 18.49
C GLY A 133 -13.55 -9.35 17.67
N ALA A 134 -14.00 -10.62 17.61
CA ALA A 134 -15.19 -11.04 16.89
C ALA A 134 -16.49 -10.88 17.71
N ALA A 135 -16.39 -10.88 19.04
CA ALA A 135 -17.44 -10.39 19.93
C ALA A 135 -17.08 -8.95 20.34
N ALA A 136 -18.08 -8.08 20.47
CA ALA A 136 -17.88 -6.69 20.83
C ALA A 136 -17.40 -6.57 22.27
N GLU A 137 -16.15 -6.14 22.46
CA GLU A 137 -15.55 -6.09 23.80
C GLU A 137 -14.88 -4.74 24.09
N GLN A 138 -14.17 -4.11 23.12
CA GLN A 138 -13.63 -2.75 23.26
C GLN A 138 -13.20 -2.13 21.93
N GLY A 139 -13.41 -0.81 21.80
CA GLY A 139 -12.79 0.01 20.75
C GLY A 139 -11.27 0.09 20.93
N GLN A 140 -10.51 -0.10 19.86
CA GLN A 140 -9.06 -0.04 19.84
C GLN A 140 -8.59 1.34 19.41
N LYS A 141 -7.75 1.95 20.25
CA LYS A 141 -7.11 3.25 19.98
C LYS A 141 -5.66 3.05 19.58
N LEU A 142 -5.12 4.04 18.89
CA LEU A 142 -3.68 4.16 18.69
C LEU A 142 -2.99 4.40 20.03
N SER A 143 -2.00 3.58 20.35
CA SER A 143 -1.10 3.74 21.49
C SER A 143 0.33 3.50 21.03
N GLY A 144 1.15 4.55 21.06
CA GLY A 144 2.45 4.56 20.41
C GLY A 144 2.31 4.26 18.92
N TRP A 145 2.84 3.13 18.48
CA TRP A 145 2.86 2.68 17.09
C TRP A 145 1.97 1.45 16.88
N LYS A 146 0.89 1.31 17.65
CA LYS A 146 0.01 0.14 17.62
C LYS A 146 -1.45 0.52 17.82
N ILE A 147 -2.35 -0.17 17.12
CA ILE A 147 -3.78 -0.20 17.43
C ILE A 147 -4.04 -1.55 18.10
N GLY A 148 -4.35 -1.52 19.39
CA GLY A 148 -4.29 -2.71 20.22
C GLY A 148 -2.89 -3.31 20.24
N THR A 149 -2.77 -4.58 19.83
CA THR A 149 -1.48 -5.29 19.72
C THR A 149 -0.89 -5.26 18.30
N THR A 150 -1.61 -4.72 17.32
CA THR A 150 -1.19 -4.75 15.92
C THR A 150 -0.29 -3.56 15.64
N PRO A 151 0.95 -3.77 15.15
CA PRO A 151 1.81 -2.70 14.66
C PRO A 151 1.00 -1.82 13.73
N CYS A 152 0.89 -0.54 14.10
CA CYS A 152 0.10 0.48 13.45
C CYS A 152 0.71 1.87 13.61
N ALA A 153 1.68 2.19 12.76
CA ALA A 153 2.39 3.46 12.72
C ALA A 153 1.53 4.64 12.24
N LEU A 154 0.65 4.45 11.25
CA LEU A 154 -0.09 5.53 10.57
C LEU A 154 0.81 6.71 10.14
N THR A 155 2.05 6.42 9.75
CA THR A 155 3.05 7.41 9.36
C THR A 155 3.22 7.49 7.84
N PRO A 156 3.68 8.63 7.30
CA PRO A 156 4.04 8.73 5.89
C PRO A 156 5.00 7.63 5.42
N PRO A 157 4.99 7.28 4.11
CA PRO A 157 5.95 6.32 3.56
C PRO A 157 7.40 6.71 3.84
N GLU A 158 8.23 5.72 4.14
CA GLU A 158 9.65 5.94 4.37
C GLU A 158 10.43 5.89 3.04
N VAL A 159 11.28 6.90 2.83
CA VAL A 159 12.10 7.05 1.61
C VAL A 159 13.53 6.51 1.83
N THR A 160 13.86 6.03 3.03
CA THR A 160 15.14 5.37 3.28
C THR A 160 15.15 3.97 2.64
N THR A 161 16.35 3.42 2.40
CA THR A 161 16.49 2.13 1.73
C THR A 161 15.89 1.02 2.59
N VAL A 162 14.76 0.45 2.15
CA VAL A 162 14.06 -0.65 2.84
C VAL A 162 13.80 -1.80 1.88
N THR A 163 13.71 -3.01 2.42
CA THR A 163 13.23 -4.18 1.66
C THR A 163 11.71 -4.20 1.70
N ARG A 164 11.08 -4.24 0.52
CA ARG A 164 9.64 -4.36 0.41
C ARG A 164 9.15 -5.74 0.90
N THR A 165 8.08 -5.74 1.70
CA THR A 165 7.27 -6.93 1.98
C THR A 165 6.24 -7.14 0.86
N THR A 166 5.83 -8.39 0.61
CA THR A 166 4.87 -8.74 -0.46
C THR A 166 3.77 -9.68 0.03
N ALA A 167 3.46 -9.62 1.33
CA ALA A 167 2.52 -10.53 1.98
C ALA A 167 1.06 -10.07 1.85
N LYS A 168 0.83 -8.77 1.61
CA LYS A 168 -0.48 -8.13 1.57
C LYS A 168 -0.84 -7.65 0.17
N LEU A 169 0.14 -7.27 -0.64
CA LEU A 169 -0.02 -6.94 -2.06
C LEU A 169 0.87 -7.85 -2.91
N THR A 170 0.28 -8.95 -3.37
CA THR A 170 0.93 -9.94 -4.26
C THR A 170 0.67 -9.62 -5.72
N ALA A 171 1.30 -10.37 -6.63
CA ALA A 171 0.97 -10.32 -8.06
C ALA A 171 -0.49 -10.71 -8.35
N LYS A 172 -1.15 -11.47 -7.47
CA LYS A 172 -2.55 -11.86 -7.60
C LYS A 172 -3.51 -10.78 -7.08
N GLY A 173 -3.05 -9.87 -6.23
CA GLY A 173 -3.85 -8.78 -5.70
C GLY A 173 -3.66 -8.57 -4.20
N TYR A 174 -4.73 -8.14 -3.54
CA TYR A 174 -4.73 -7.87 -2.11
C TYR A 174 -5.08 -9.13 -1.32
N GLU A 175 -4.15 -9.62 -0.50
CA GLU A 175 -4.33 -10.85 0.27
C GLU A 175 -5.08 -10.59 1.57
N ASN A 176 -5.97 -11.52 1.95
CA ASN A 176 -6.75 -11.49 3.20
C ASN A 176 -7.69 -10.28 3.37
N MET A 177 -7.97 -9.54 2.30
CA MET A 177 -8.99 -8.50 2.30
C MET A 177 -10.37 -9.15 2.25
N VAL A 178 -11.23 -8.78 3.20
CA VAL A 178 -12.59 -9.29 3.27
C VAL A 178 -13.48 -8.56 2.25
N HIS A 179 -14.52 -9.18 1.72
CA HIS A 179 -15.40 -8.56 0.73
C HIS A 179 -16.80 -9.15 0.81
N GLY A 180 -17.78 -8.38 0.32
CA GLY A 180 -19.19 -8.71 0.35
C GLY A 180 -20.00 -7.83 1.30
N PRO A 181 -21.33 -8.04 1.32
CA PRO A 181 -22.20 -7.39 2.28
C PRO A 181 -21.91 -7.91 3.69
N GLY A 182 -22.06 -7.06 4.69
CA GLY A 182 -22.33 -7.57 6.03
C GLY A 182 -23.66 -8.33 5.99
N SER A 183 -23.63 -9.65 6.09
CA SER A 183 -24.88 -10.44 6.14
C SER A 183 -25.19 -10.79 7.59
N HIS A 184 -26.26 -10.22 8.13
CA HIS A 184 -26.82 -10.58 9.42
C HIS A 184 -27.60 -11.90 9.29
N PRO A 185 -26.97 -13.04 9.64
CA PRO A 185 -27.06 -13.57 11.01
C PRO A 185 -25.70 -13.96 11.62
N THR A 186 -24.58 -13.77 10.91
CA THR A 186 -23.25 -14.25 11.34
C THR A 186 -22.26 -13.14 11.69
N ASN A 187 -22.65 -11.86 11.58
CA ASN A 187 -21.83 -10.68 11.95
C ASN A 187 -20.39 -10.82 11.43
N THR A 188 -20.16 -11.05 10.14
CA THR A 188 -18.81 -11.40 9.64
C THR A 188 -17.85 -10.21 9.59
N HIS A 189 -18.37 -8.98 9.46
CA HIS A 189 -17.55 -7.76 9.27
C HIS A 189 -17.66 -6.77 10.42
N GLN A 190 -18.84 -6.70 11.03
CA GLN A 190 -19.22 -5.68 12.00
C GLN A 190 -19.67 -6.32 13.32
N GLY A 191 -19.37 -5.66 14.43
CA GLY A 191 -19.88 -6.01 15.76
C GLY A 191 -20.75 -4.89 16.31
N SER A 192 -21.79 -5.25 17.05
CA SER A 192 -22.68 -4.30 17.73
C SER A 192 -21.91 -3.49 18.78
N THR A 193 -22.12 -2.19 18.79
CA THR A 193 -21.57 -1.22 19.74
C THR A 193 -22.60 -0.10 19.92
N THR A 194 -22.36 0.91 20.76
CA THR A 194 -23.29 2.03 20.95
C THR A 194 -22.76 3.38 20.43
N GLY A 195 -21.72 3.43 19.59
CA GLY A 195 -21.18 4.76 19.24
C GLY A 195 -20.20 4.91 18.09
N SER A 196 -20.39 4.32 16.91
CA SER A 196 -19.32 4.39 15.89
C SER A 196 -19.70 4.38 14.40
N LEU A 197 -20.57 3.49 13.93
CA LEU A 197 -21.14 3.55 12.58
C LEU A 197 -22.63 3.29 12.67
N SER A 198 -23.47 4.25 12.30
CA SER A 198 -24.93 4.06 12.34
C SER A 198 -25.37 3.28 11.12
N SER A 199 -26.19 2.25 11.32
CA SER A 199 -26.97 1.61 10.25
C SER A 199 -28.23 2.41 9.87
N ALA A 200 -28.43 3.61 10.43
CA ALA A 200 -29.55 4.47 10.04
C ALA A 200 -29.32 5.05 8.64
N ALA A 201 -30.42 5.18 7.88
CA ALA A 201 -30.40 5.81 6.56
C ALA A 201 -29.81 7.23 6.66
N GLN A 202 -28.76 7.49 5.89
CA GLN A 202 -28.10 8.80 5.84
C GLN A 202 -28.55 9.64 4.66
N GLY A 203 -29.39 9.09 3.77
CA GLY A 203 -29.90 9.78 2.58
C GLY A 203 -28.85 10.02 1.49
N ILE A 204 -27.61 9.57 1.69
CA ILE A 204 -26.50 9.67 0.74
C ILE A 204 -25.64 8.42 0.85
N THR A 205 -25.24 7.85 -0.30
CA THR A 205 -24.25 6.77 -0.34
C THR A 205 -22.84 7.34 -0.21
N VAL A 206 -22.08 6.88 0.80
CA VAL A 206 -20.71 7.35 1.07
C VAL A 206 -19.70 6.25 0.74
N PHE A 207 -18.70 6.60 -0.04
CA PHE A 207 -17.56 5.73 -0.36
C PHE A 207 -16.31 6.19 0.38
N SER A 208 -15.75 5.34 1.23
CA SER A 208 -14.47 5.59 1.90
C SER A 208 -13.39 4.62 1.40
N MET A 209 -12.13 4.86 1.79
CA MET A 209 -10.98 4.02 1.42
C MET A 209 -10.91 3.72 -0.09
N ALA A 210 -10.86 4.75 -0.92
CA ALA A 210 -10.81 4.62 -2.38
C ALA A 210 -11.95 3.75 -2.98
N GLY A 211 -13.12 3.73 -2.34
CA GLY A 211 -14.31 2.99 -2.81
C GLY A 211 -14.34 1.53 -2.39
N TYR A 212 -13.46 1.09 -1.50
CA TYR A 212 -13.50 -0.25 -0.92
C TYR A 212 -14.58 -0.39 0.16
N ILE A 213 -14.94 0.70 0.83
CA ILE A 213 -16.01 0.69 1.84
C ILE A 213 -17.16 1.51 1.29
N LYS A 214 -18.33 0.87 1.18
CA LYS A 214 -19.59 1.49 0.79
C LYS A 214 -20.52 1.55 2.00
N MET A 215 -20.86 2.76 2.40
CA MET A 215 -21.93 3.05 3.36
C MET A 215 -23.19 3.42 2.56
N PRO A 216 -24.24 2.59 2.59
CA PRO A 216 -25.46 2.81 1.81
C PRO A 216 -26.25 4.03 2.30
N ASP A 217 -27.09 4.59 1.42
CA ASP A 217 -28.00 5.70 1.70
C ASP A 217 -29.21 5.30 2.54
N THR A 218 -29.60 4.03 2.45
CA THR A 218 -30.67 3.37 3.18
C THR A 218 -30.16 2.72 4.46
N ALA A 219 -31.08 2.24 5.31
CA ALA A 219 -30.75 1.54 6.54
C ALA A 219 -30.26 0.11 6.25
N GLU A 220 -29.12 0.00 5.59
CA GLU A 220 -28.44 -1.24 5.22
C GLU A 220 -27.03 -1.28 5.86
N GLU A 221 -26.46 -2.48 6.00
CA GLU A 221 -25.11 -2.65 6.53
C GLU A 221 -24.03 -2.14 5.56
N VAL A 222 -22.87 -1.82 6.13
CA VAL A 222 -21.71 -1.41 5.32
C VAL A 222 -21.25 -2.58 4.46
N THR A 223 -21.04 -2.32 3.18
CA THR A 223 -20.51 -3.30 2.23
C THR A 223 -19.01 -3.09 2.04
N LEU A 224 -18.26 -4.18 2.09
CA LEU A 224 -16.85 -4.22 1.69
C LEU A 224 -16.80 -4.59 0.20
N GLU A 225 -16.58 -3.59 -0.63
CA GLU A 225 -16.49 -3.74 -2.07
C GLU A 225 -15.26 -4.56 -2.49
N THR A 226 -15.15 -4.88 -3.76
CA THR A 226 -13.95 -5.56 -4.27
C THR A 226 -12.69 -4.75 -4.00
N ALA A 227 -11.62 -5.43 -3.57
CA ALA A 227 -10.31 -4.81 -3.37
C ALA A 227 -9.75 -4.20 -4.67
N ALA A 228 -10.29 -4.53 -5.85
CA ALA A 228 -9.95 -3.86 -7.10
C ALA A 228 -10.24 -2.35 -7.09
N ASN A 229 -11.21 -1.87 -6.30
CA ASN A 229 -11.54 -0.45 -6.20
C ASN A 229 -10.39 0.38 -5.61
N LEU A 230 -9.57 -0.23 -4.74
CA LEU A 230 -8.36 0.39 -4.17
C LEU A 230 -7.33 0.80 -5.24
N LYS A 231 -7.39 0.20 -6.46
CA LYS A 231 -6.50 0.54 -7.57
C LYS A 231 -6.96 1.75 -8.37
N GLN A 232 -8.26 2.06 -8.37
CA GLN A 232 -8.87 2.99 -9.32
C GLN A 232 -9.08 4.39 -8.76
N GLY A 233 -9.08 4.57 -7.43
CA GLY A 233 -9.26 5.87 -6.79
C GLY A 233 -10.61 6.55 -7.07
N ARG A 234 -11.53 5.86 -7.77
CA ARG A 234 -12.85 6.38 -8.14
C ARG A 234 -13.79 6.26 -6.95
N SER A 235 -14.02 7.37 -6.27
CA SER A 235 -15.28 7.60 -5.55
C SER A 235 -16.33 7.98 -6.59
N THR A 236 -17.05 7.01 -7.15
CA THR A 236 -18.31 7.31 -7.85
C THR A 236 -19.40 7.53 -6.81
N GLY A 237 -19.29 8.65 -6.08
CA GLY A 237 -20.40 9.16 -5.29
C GLY A 237 -21.39 9.78 -6.26
N THR A 238 -22.44 9.04 -6.62
CA THR A 238 -23.60 9.61 -7.28
C THR A 238 -24.52 10.11 -6.19
N GLN A 239 -24.67 11.43 -6.08
CA GLN A 239 -25.78 12.02 -5.34
C GLN A 239 -27.06 11.69 -6.10
N SER A 240 -27.95 10.92 -5.47
CA SER A 240 -29.36 10.81 -5.85
C SER A 240 -30.17 11.81 -5.05
#